data_AF-A0A956Q6Q6-F1
#
_entry.id   AF-A0A956Q6Q6-F1
#
_cell.length_a   1.000
_cell.length_b   1.000
_cell.length_c   1.000
_cell.angle_alpha   90.00
_cell.angle_beta   90.00
_cell.angle_gamma   90.00
#
_symmetry.space_group_name_H-M   'P 1'
#
loop_
_entity.id
_entity.type
_entity.pdbx_description
1 polymer ?
#
loop_
_entity_poly.entity_id
_entity_poly.type
_entity_poly.pdbx_seq_one_letter_code
_entity_poly.pdbx_strand_id
1 'polypeptide(L)' 'RWWLISHNEVFVHANNLPNPSPLKGGFAQNRLFVGVGHQLTRRTYLETGYLAFYTNQPNPQHDNLRHNWHTWLVFKL' A
#
# COMPACT_ATOMS: atom_id res chain seq x y z
N ARG A 1 -23.78 5.36 6.05
CA ARG A 1 -23.16 6.46 5.25
C ARG A 1 -22.04 5.86 4.43
N TRP A 2 -21.91 6.24 3.15
CA TRP A 2 -20.86 5.77 2.25
C TRP A 2 -19.87 6.89 1.91
N TRP A 3 -18.61 6.54 1.63
CA TRP A 3 -17.59 7.44 1.07
C TRP A 3 -16.61 6.70 0.19
N LEU A 4 -15.90 7.44 -0.65
CA LEU A 4 -14.76 6.95 -1.42
C LEU A 4 -13.48 7.21 -0.64
N ILE A 5 -12.51 6.30 -0.78
CA ILE A 5 -11.21 6.38 -0.13
C ILE A 5 -10.15 6.21 -1.20
N SER A 6 -9.18 7.11 -1.22
CA SER A 6 -7.97 6.94 -2.00
C SER A 6 -6.79 7.43 -1.20
N HIS A 7 -5.71 6.67 -1.18
CA HIS A 7 -4.45 7.16 -0.64
C HIS A 7 -3.28 6.62 -1.46
N ASN A 8 -2.22 7.41 -1.55
CA ASN A 8 -0.96 6.99 -2.14
C ASN A 8 0.13 7.12 -1.08
N GLU A 9 0.94 6.08 -0.94
CA GLU A 9 2.05 6.02 -0.01
C GLU A 9 3.33 5.71 -0.77
N VAL A 10 4.37 6.49 -0.49
CA VAL A 10 5.68 6.35 -1.12
C VAL A 10 6.69 5.97 -0.03
N PHE A 11 7.45 4.89 -0.25
CA PHE A 11 8.45 4.41 0.70
C PHE A 11 9.85 4.61 0.11
N VAL A 12 10.63 5.45 0.78
CA VAL A 12 12.04 5.65 0.48
C VAL A 12 12.84 4.73 1.39
N HIS A 13 13.64 3.83 0.82
CA HIS A 13 14.50 2.94 1.60
C HIS A 13 15.89 3.57 1.76
N ALA A 14 16.23 3.93 3.00
CA ALA A 14 17.59 4.29 3.43
C ALA A 14 18.39 3.02 3.79
N ASN A 15 18.48 2.05 2.86
CA ASN A 15 19.31 0.86 3.06
C ASN A 15 20.79 1.22 2.90
N ASN A 16 21.47 1.51 4.01
CA ASN A 16 22.93 1.56 4.07
C ASN A 16 23.45 0.12 4.18
N LEU A 17 23.37 -0.64 3.08
CA LEU A 17 23.98 -1.97 3.02
C LEU A 17 25.46 -1.82 2.62
N PRO A 18 26.41 -2.31 3.44
CA PRO A 18 27.81 -2.35 3.04
C PRO A 18 27.96 -3.43 1.96
N ASN A 19 28.52 -3.07 0.80
CA ASN A 19 28.86 -3.95 -0.35
C ASN A 19 27.75 -4.16 -1.44
N PRO A 20 28.12 -4.51 -2.69
CA PRO A 20 27.71 -3.79 -3.90
C PRO A 20 26.39 -4.31 -4.45
N SER A 21 25.30 -4.08 -3.73
CA SER A 21 23.97 -4.26 -4.31
C SER A 21 23.67 -3.07 -5.25
N PRO A 22 23.20 -3.29 -6.49
CA PRO A 22 22.88 -2.21 -7.43
C PRO A 22 21.71 -1.32 -6.97
N LEU A 23 21.01 -1.70 -5.90
CA LEU A 23 19.93 -0.95 -5.29
C LEU A 23 20.47 -0.01 -4.20
N LYS A 24 21.41 0.87 -4.55
CA LYS A 24 21.82 2.00 -3.69
C LYS A 24 20.63 2.96 -3.55
N GLY A 25 20.23 3.24 -2.31
CA GLY A 25 19.22 4.22 -1.83
C GLY A 25 18.29 4.92 -2.84
N GLY A 26 16.97 4.85 -2.61
CA GLY A 26 15.98 5.55 -3.43
C GLY A 26 14.52 5.13 -3.16
N PHE A 27 13.61 5.52 -4.06
CA PHE A 27 12.22 5.05 -4.06
C PHE A 27 12.18 3.54 -4.31
N ALA A 28 11.97 2.77 -3.25
CA ALA A 28 11.99 1.32 -3.33
C ALA A 28 10.58 0.73 -3.49
N GLN A 29 9.55 1.42 -2.98
CA GLN A 29 8.17 0.92 -3.02
C GLN A 29 7.16 2.07 -3.14
N ASN A 30 6.05 1.81 -3.83
CA ASN A 30 4.87 2.69 -3.85
C ASN A 30 3.61 1.85 -3.66
N ARG A 31 2.63 2.41 -2.94
CA ARG A 31 1.32 1.82 -2.72
C ARG A 31 0.24 2.81 -3.11
N LEU A 32 -0.67 2.40 -3.97
CA LEU A 32 -1.90 3.13 -4.28
C LEU A 32 -3.09 2.31 -3.85
N PHE A 33 -3.94 2.88 -3.00
CA PHE A 33 -5.20 2.29 -2.60
C PHE A 33 -6.37 3.10 -3.17
N VAL A 34 -7.39 2.41 -3.66
CA VAL A 34 -8.69 2.97 -4.02
C VAL A 34 -9.78 2.04 -3.52
N GLY A 35 -10.75 2.59 -2.79
CA GLY A 35 -11.80 1.80 -2.15
C GLY A 35 -13.03 2.59 -1.73
N VAL A 36 -13.91 1.88 -1.04
CA VAL A 36 -15.16 2.40 -0.50
C VAL A 36 -15.21 2.16 1.01
N GLY A 37 -15.77 3.13 1.72
CA GLY A 37 -16.03 3.03 3.14
C GLY A 37 -17.52 3.05 3.45
N HIS A 38 -17.91 2.28 4.46
CA HIS A 38 -19.26 2.24 4.98
C HIS A 38 -19.29 2.38 6.50
N GLN A 39 -20.12 3.29 6.98
CA GLN A 39 -20.40 3.43 8.39
C GLN A 39 -21.39 2.35 8.84
N LEU A 40 -20.94 1.42 9.69
CA LEU A 40 -21.75 0.35 10.26
C LEU A 40 -22.52 0.82 11.50
N THR A 41 -21.83 1.55 12.39
CA THR A 41 -22.45 2.11 13.60
C THR A 41 -21.97 3.55 13.83
N ARG A 42 -22.39 4.19 14.92
CA ARG A 42 -21.88 5.52 15.29
C ARG A 42 -20.38 5.53 15.63
N ARG A 43 -19.78 4.37 15.93
CA ARG A 43 -18.37 4.24 16.35
C ARG A 43 -17.56 3.29 15.48
N THR A 44 -18.17 2.62 14.50
CA THR A 44 -17.48 1.64 13.66
C THR A 44 -17.73 1.87 12.19
N TYR A 45 -16.69 1.66 11.40
CA TYR A 45 -16.75 1.70 9.95
C TYR A 45 -15.93 0.59 9.32
N LEU A 46 -16.37 0.16 8.15
CA LEU A 46 -15.72 -0.82 7.30
C LEU A 46 -15.17 -0.10 6.08
N GLU A 47 -13.91 -0.34 5.74
CA GLU A 47 -13.28 0.15 4.52
C GLU A 47 -12.77 -1.03 3.73
N THR A 48 -13.01 -1.04 2.42
CA THR A 48 -12.52 -2.13 1.57
C THR A 48 -12.23 -1.64 0.16
N GLY A 49 -11.24 -2.23 -0.49
CA GLY A 49 -10.83 -1.80 -1.80
C GLY A 49 -9.58 -2.46 -2.32
N TYR A 50 -9.10 -1.92 -3.42
CA TYR A 50 -7.97 -2.44 -4.16
C TYR A 50 -6.69 -1.67 -3.82
N LEU A 51 -5.62 -2.43 -3.58
CA LEU A 51 -4.28 -1.92 -3.32
C LEU A 51 -3.33 -2.42 -4.40
N ALA A 52 -2.79 -1.49 -5.18
CA ALA A 52 -1.66 -1.71 -6.06
C ALA A 52 -0.36 -1.45 -5.29
N PHE A 53 0.52 -2.45 -5.19
CA PHE A 53 1.79 -2.36 -4.48
C PHE A 53 2.94 -2.62 -5.45
N TYR A 54 3.75 -1.61 -5.74
CA TYR A 54 4.93 -1.75 -6.59
C TYR A 54 6.21 -1.82 -5.74
N THR A 55 7.13 -2.72 -6.12
CA THR A 55 8.46 -2.85 -5.50
C THR A 55 9.56 -2.77 -6.55
N ASN A 56 10.50 -1.85 -6.42
CA ASN A 56 11.66 -1.78 -7.32
C ASN A 56 12.73 -2.82 -6.91
N GLN A 57 12.52 -4.09 -7.28
CA GLN A 57 13.45 -5.19 -7.05
C GLN A 57 13.78 -5.91 -8.38
N PRO A 58 15.04 -6.33 -8.61
CA PRO A 58 15.38 -7.20 -9.72
C PRO A 58 14.63 -8.52 -9.55
N ASN A 59 13.63 -8.77 -10.39
CA ASN A 59 12.85 -9.99 -10.36
C ASN A 59 12.97 -10.70 -11.72
N PRO A 60 13.55 -11.92 -11.79
CA PRO A 60 13.68 -12.68 -13.02
C PRO A 60 12.35 -13.26 -13.53
N GLN A 61 11.29 -13.25 -12.71
CA GLN A 61 9.93 -13.59 -13.14
C GLN A 61 9.10 -12.30 -13.20
N HIS A 62 8.39 -12.12 -14.31
CA HIS A 62 7.74 -10.88 -14.68
C HIS A 62 6.78 -10.32 -13.62
N ASP A 63 6.80 -8.99 -13.55
CA ASP A 63 6.01 -8.05 -12.74
C ASP A 63 6.39 -7.91 -11.25
N ASN A 64 6.65 -6.64 -10.90
CA ASN A 64 6.97 -6.15 -9.57
C ASN A 64 5.75 -5.50 -8.88
N LEU A 65 4.63 -5.45 -9.60
CA LEU A 65 3.34 -4.98 -9.13
C LEU A 65 2.57 -6.15 -8.50
N ARG A 66 2.18 -5.97 -7.25
CA ARG A 66 1.28 -6.87 -6.53
C ARG A 66 -0.11 -6.25 -6.48
N HIS A 67 -1.11 -7.09 -6.66
CA HIS A 67 -2.51 -6.73 -6.67
C HIS A 67 -3.18 -7.33 -5.45
N ASN A 68 -3.55 -6.49 -4.49
CA ASN A 68 -4.11 -6.94 -3.22
C ASN A 68 -5.52 -6.37 -3.03
N TRP A 69 -6.42 -7.18 -2.48
CA TRP A 69 -7.68 -6.69 -1.94
C TRP A 69 -7.53 -6.49 -0.43
N HIS A 70 -7.89 -5.31 0.07
CA HIS A 70 -7.76 -4.95 1.48
C HIS A 70 -9.13 -4.67 2.09
N THR A 71 -9.27 -5.01 3.38
CA THR A 71 -10.45 -4.74 4.19
C THR A 71 -10.02 -4.34 5.59
N TRP A 72 -10.52 -3.21 6.09
CA TRP A 72 -10.28 -2.71 7.44
C TRP A 72 -11.59 -2.53 8.19
N LEU A 73 -11.62 -3.01 9.43
CA LEU A 73 -12.65 -2.67 10.40
C LEU A 73 -12.05 -1.65 11.37
N VAL A 74 -12.60 -0.44 11.37
CA VAL A 74 -12.05 0.68 12.13
C VAL A 74 -13.01 1.09 13.24
N PHE A 75 -12.45 1.29 14.43
CA PHE A 75 -13.16 1.69 15.65
C PHE A 75 -12.75 3.12 16.02
N LYS A 76 -13.74 3.99 16.16
CA LYS A 76 -13.56 5.34 16.68
C LYS A 76 -13.58 5.27 18.21
N LEU A 77 -12.41 5.49 18.81
CA LEU A 77 -12.22 5.60 20.26
C LEU A 77 -12.87 6.86 20.81
#